data_AF-A0AA97BC59-F1
#
_entry.id   AF-A0AA97BC59-F1
#
_cell.length_a   1.000
_cell.length_b   1.000
_cell.length_c   1.000
_cell.angle_alpha   90.00
_cell.angle_beta   90.00
_cell.angle_gamma   90.00
#
_symmetry.space_group_name_H-M   'P 1'
#
loop_
_entity.id
_entity.type
_entity.pdbx_description
1 polymer ?
#
loop_
_entity_poly.entity_id
_entity_poly.type
_entity_poly.pdbx_seq_one_letter_code
_entity_poly.pdbx_strand_id
1 'polypeptide(L)'
;MHARRSELAACAREQSAPPREGDRAVLRLSVLPSGKVESITTETPWLRGTSLVRCMQQKIGAWTFPRHRTQGAPVVFRYEF
;
A
#
# COMPACT_ATOMS: atom_id res chain seq x y z
N MET A 1 -4.75 14.46 -0.70
CA MET A 1 -4.19 13.10 -0.63
C MET A 1 -3.09 12.94 0.45
N HIS A 2 -3.17 13.67 1.57
CA HIS A 2 -2.16 13.61 2.65
C HIS A 2 -2.50 12.60 3.77
N ALA A 3 -3.78 12.36 4.05
CA ALA A 3 -4.23 11.51 5.16
C ALA A 3 -3.75 10.04 5.08
N ARG A 4 -3.52 9.53 3.88
CA ARG A 4 -3.11 8.13 3.64
C ARG A 4 -1.62 7.88 3.91
N ARG A 5 -0.77 8.92 3.89
CA ARG A 5 0.67 8.78 4.10
C ARG A 5 1.01 8.63 5.58
N SER A 6 0.37 9.41 6.45
CA SER A 6 0.55 9.32 7.92
C SER A 6 0.11 7.97 8.48
N GLU A 7 -0.93 7.36 7.92
CA GLU A 7 -1.37 6.01 8.29
C GLU A 7 -0.31 4.94 8.02
N LEU A 8 0.42 5.07 6.91
CA LEU A 8 1.48 4.12 6.53
C LEU A 8 2.79 4.40 7.27
N ALA A 9 3.07 5.66 7.61
CA ALA A 9 4.24 6.01 8.43
C ALA A 9 4.22 5.32 9.80
N ALA A 10 3.04 5.08 10.38
CA ALA A 10 2.91 4.29 11.62
C ALA A 10 3.45 2.86 11.45
N CYS A 11 3.22 2.21 10.30
CA CYS A 11 3.74 0.87 10.03
C CYS A 11 5.28 0.81 10.02
N ALA A 12 5.94 1.88 9.56
CA ALA A 12 7.39 1.94 9.50
C ALA A 12 8.02 2.13 10.89
N ARG A 13 7.34 2.83 11.80
CA ARG A 13 7.82 3.11 13.16
C ARG A 13 7.82 1.89 14.08
N GLU A 14 6.98 0.90 13.81
CA GLU A 14 6.84 -0.32 14.62
C GLU A 14 7.82 -1.44 14.22
N GLN A 15 8.68 -1.21 13.22
CA GLN A 15 9.61 -2.21 12.70
C GLN A 15 10.93 -2.23 13.47
N SER A 16 11.39 -3.44 13.84
CA SER A 16 12.74 -3.62 14.42
C SER A 16 13.87 -3.23 13.46
N ALA A 17 13.66 -3.37 12.15
CA ALA A 17 14.55 -2.89 11.10
C ALA A 17 13.76 -1.91 10.21
N PRO A 18 13.75 -0.61 10.54
CA PRO A 18 13.01 0.37 9.77
C PRO A 18 13.67 0.59 8.40
N PRO A 19 12.87 0.87 7.36
CA PRO A 19 13.39 1.31 6.07
C PRO A 19 14.13 2.64 6.21
N ARG A 20 15.12 2.86 5.35
CA ARG A 20 15.95 4.07 5.33
C ARG A 20 15.25 5.17 4.53
N GLU A 21 15.66 6.41 4.78
CA GLU A 21 15.24 7.54 3.95
C GLU A 21 15.58 7.28 2.48
N GLY A 22 14.59 7.44 1.60
CA GLY A 22 14.73 7.18 0.17
C GLY A 22 14.45 5.73 -0.26
N ASP A 23 14.23 4.81 0.68
CA ASP A 23 13.71 3.49 0.36
C ASP A 23 12.28 3.59 -0.20
N ARG A 24 11.93 2.67 -1.10
CA ARG A 24 10.63 2.70 -1.80
C ARG A 24 9.88 1.38 -1.67
N ALA A 25 8.63 1.49 -1.22
CA ALA A 25 7.65 0.42 -1.32
C ALA A 25 6.78 0.61 -2.56
N VAL A 26 6.78 -0.39 -3.43
CA VAL A 26 5.91 -0.46 -4.60
C VAL A 26 4.90 -1.58 -4.37
N LEU A 27 3.63 -1.20 -4.29
CA LEU A 27 2.51 -2.12 -4.15
C LEU A 27 1.58 -1.98 -5.36
N ARG A 28 1.15 -3.10 -5.92
CA ARG A 28 0.15 -3.17 -6.99
C ARG A 28 -1.19 -3.56 -6.38
N LEU A 29 -2.21 -2.73 -6.56
CA LEU A 29 -3.55 -2.96 -6.05
C LEU A 29 -4.50 -3.29 -7.19
N SER A 30 -5.32 -4.31 -7.02
CA SER A 30 -6.53 -4.51 -7.82
C SER A 30 -7.69 -3.83 -7.10
N VAL A 31 -8.38 -2.92 -7.79
CA VAL A 31 -9.52 -2.17 -7.25
C VAL A 31 -10.76 -2.50 -8.06
N LEU A 32 -11.83 -2.93 -7.39
CA LEU A 32 -13.12 -3.21 -8.02
C LEU A 32 -13.81 -1.92 -8.45
N PRO A 33 -14.74 -1.96 -9.43
CA PRO A 33 -15.55 -0.79 -9.82
C PRO A 33 -16.29 -0.13 -8.63
N SER A 34 -16.60 -0.94 -7.61
CA SER A 34 -17.21 -0.48 -6.35
C SER A 34 -16.34 0.48 -5.53
N GLY A 35 -15.05 0.57 -5.86
CA GLY A 35 -14.04 1.35 -5.13
C GLY A 35 -13.31 0.54 -4.04
N LYS A 36 -13.68 -0.72 -3.82
CA LYS A 36 -13.02 -1.61 -2.84
C LYS A 36 -11.72 -2.19 -3.41
N VAL A 37 -10.71 -2.30 -2.56
CA VAL A 37 -9.49 -3.03 -2.89
C VAL A 37 -9.79 -4.54 -2.82
N GLU A 38 -9.50 -5.26 -3.90
CA GLU A 38 -9.67 -6.71 -4.00
C GLU A 38 -8.41 -7.45 -3.57
N SER A 39 -7.24 -7.01 -4.07
CA SER A 39 -5.96 -7.65 -3.79
C SER A 39 -4.82 -6.65 -3.82
N ILE A 40 -3.74 -6.95 -3.07
CA ILE A 40 -2.55 -6.11 -2.98
C ILE A 40 -1.30 -6.99 -3.11
N THR A 41 -0.52 -6.76 -4.17
CA THR A 41 0.73 -7.47 -4.45
C THR A 41 1.92 -6.56 -4.19
N THR A 42 2.94 -7.08 -3.50
CA THR A 42 4.16 -6.32 -3.21
C THR A 42 5.19 -6.53 -4.32
N GLU A 43 5.52 -5.47 -5.06
CA GLU A 43 6.52 -5.54 -6.12
C GLU A 43 7.94 -5.41 -5.58
N THR A 44 8.15 -4.65 -4.50
CA THR A 44 9.45 -4.50 -3.83
C THR A 44 9.92 -5.81 -3.16
N PRO A 45 10.98 -6.49 -3.65
CA PRO A 45 11.33 -7.85 -3.20
C PRO A 45 11.72 -7.94 -1.72
N TRP A 46 12.54 -6.99 -1.23
CA TRP A 46 13.04 -6.99 0.15
C TRP A 46 11.94 -6.73 1.20
N LEU A 47 10.78 -6.23 0.77
CA LEU A 47 9.61 -6.03 1.63
C LEU A 47 8.70 -7.27 1.69
N ARG A 48 8.82 -8.23 0.76
CA ARG A 48 7.90 -9.38 0.70
C ARG A 48 8.03 -10.22 1.97
N GLY A 49 6.89 -10.54 2.58
CA GLY A 49 6.83 -11.34 3.81
C GLY A 49 7.18 -10.59 5.09
N THR A 50 7.57 -9.31 5.01
CA THR A 50 7.85 -8.49 6.20
C THR A 50 6.58 -8.08 6.93
N SER A 51 6.69 -7.86 8.25
CA SER A 51 5.61 -7.26 9.05
C SER A 51 5.24 -5.85 8.59
N LEU A 52 6.21 -5.07 8.09
CA LEU A 52 5.98 -3.75 7.48
C LEU A 52 4.95 -3.83 6.36
N VAL A 53 5.20 -4.68 5.37
CA VAL A 53 4.32 -4.74 4.20
C VAL A 53 2.95 -5.30 4.56
N ARG A 54 2.88 -6.22 5.53
CA ARG A 54 1.61 -6.74 6.05
C ARG A 54 0.77 -5.62 6.71
N CYS A 55 1.41 -4.77 7.52
CA CYS A 55 0.74 -3.59 8.10
C CYS A 55 0.25 -2.63 7.00
N MET A 56 1.09 -2.35 5.99
CA MET A 56 0.70 -1.49 4.87
C MET A 56 -0.48 -2.07 4.10
N GLN A 57 -0.45 -3.37 3.78
CA GLN A 57 -1.52 -4.07 3.06
C GLN A 57 -2.85 -4.02 3.83
N GLN A 58 -2.83 -4.20 5.15
CA GLN A 58 -4.05 -4.10 5.97
C GLN A 58 -4.66 -2.70 5.92
N LYS A 59 -3.85 -1.65 6.08
CA LYS A 59 -4.32 -0.26 6.01
C LYS A 59 -4.83 0.10 4.62
N ILE A 60 -4.08 -0.27 3.58
CA ILE A 60 -4.45 -0.04 2.18
C ILE A 60 -5.72 -0.80 1.82
N GLY A 61 -5.90 -2.03 2.30
CA GLY A 61 -7.10 -2.85 2.05
C GLY A 61 -8.37 -2.23 2.62
N ALA A 62 -8.25 -1.42 3.67
CA ALA A 62 -9.37 -0.66 4.24
C ALA A 62 -9.70 0.62 3.45
N TRP A 63 -8.87 1.02 2.49
CA TRP A 63 -9.13 2.22 1.69
C TRP A 63 -10.29 2.00 0.72
N THR A 64 -11.13 3.03 0.61
CA THR A 64 -12.15 3.13 -0.43
C THR A 64 -11.67 4.12 -1.49
N PHE A 65 -11.61 3.67 -2.73
CA PHE A 65 -11.34 4.50 -3.90
C PHE A 65 -12.64 5.07 -4.47
N PRO A 66 -12.60 6.19 -5.21
CA PRO A 66 -13.77 6.67 -5.94
C PRO A 66 -14.33 5.58 -6.87
N ARG A 67 -15.66 5.47 -6.89
CA ARG A 67 -16.34 4.56 -7.81
C ARG A 67 -16.00 4.92 -9.25
N HIS A 68 -15.74 3.91 -10.06
CA HIS A 68 -15.39 4.05 -11.46
C HIS A 68 -16.27 3.09 -12.27
N ARG A 69 -16.62 3.48 -13.51
CA ARG A 69 -17.62 2.75 -14.32
C ARG A 69 -17.11 1.39 -14.81
N THR A 70 -15.81 1.23 -15.00
CA THR A 70 -15.17 0.03 -15.53
C THR A 70 -13.98 -0.33 -14.64
N GLN A 71 -13.70 -1.62 -14.43
CA GLN A 71 -12.50 -2.02 -13.69
C GLN A 71 -11.26 -1.55 -14.46
N GLY A 72 -10.47 -0.67 -13.85
CA GLY A 72 -9.26 -0.13 -14.46
C GLY A 72 -8.09 -1.10 -14.41
N ALA A 73 -6.98 -0.71 -15.04
CA ALA A 73 -5.70 -1.39 -14.83
C ALA A 73 -5.31 -1.36 -13.33
N PRO A 74 -4.54 -2.35 -12.85
CA PRO A 74 -4.07 -2.35 -11.47
C PRO A 74 -3.40 -1.04 -11.07
N VAL A 75 -3.77 -0.51 -9.91
CA VAL A 75 -3.23 0.75 -9.38
C VAL A 75 -1.85 0.46 -8.79
N VAL A 76 -0.81 1.10 -9.32
CA VAL A 76 0.53 1.04 -8.74
C VAL A 76 0.68 2.14 -7.69
N PHE A 77 0.69 1.75 -6.42
CA PHE A 77 0.95 2.63 -5.30
C PHE A 77 2.44 2.64 -4.97
N ARG A 78 3.04 3.83 -5.01
CA ARG A 78 4.44 4.06 -4.67
C ARG A 78 4.49 4.86 -3.38
N TYR A 79 5.17 4.31 -2.38
CA TYR A 79 5.43 4.95 -1.11
C TYR A 79 6.94 5.09 -0.91
N GLU A 80 7.37 6.28 -0.52
CA GLU A 80 8.75 6.59 -0.17
C GLU A 80 8.79 6.82 1.33
N PHE A 81 9.73 6.17 2.01
CA PHE A 81 9.87 6.20 3.46
C PHE A 81 10.58 7.46 3.94
#